data_AF-A0A367AKS6-F1
#
_entry.id   AF-A0A367AKS6-F1
#
_cell.length_a   1.000
_cell.length_b   1.000
_cell.length_c   1.000
_cell.angle_alpha   90.00
_cell.angle_beta   90.00
_cell.angle_gamma   90.00
#
_symmetry.space_group_name_H-M   'P 1'
#
loop_
_entity.id
_entity.type
_entity.pdbx_description
1 polymer ?
#
loop_
_entity_poly.entity_id
_entity_poly.type
_entity_poly.pdbx_seq_one_letter_code
_entity_poly.pdbx_strand_id
1 'polypeptide(L)' 'MSEPTEQSDQPRRPLLRVVKGEPSAEELAALTVVVAALASRGAPRRRPRPVGAWASPGRTHRRPVQAGPGGWQASGRPA' A
#
# COMPACT_ATOMS: atom_id res chain seq x y z
N MET A 1 -46.23 -18.62 13.09
CA MET A 1 -45.60 -17.44 13.69
C MET A 1 -44.16 -17.47 13.25
N SER A 2 -43.78 -16.62 12.28
CA SER A 2 -42.45 -16.64 11.67
C SER A 2 -41.53 -15.75 12.49
N GLU A 3 -40.45 -16.31 13.04
CA GLU A 3 -39.35 -15.49 13.58
C GLU A 3 -38.41 -15.10 12.42
N PRO A 4 -38.11 -13.81 12.22
CA PRO A 4 -37.15 -13.39 11.22
C PRO A 4 -35.73 -13.61 11.75
N THR A 5 -35.03 -14.56 11.12
CA THR A 5 -33.57 -14.57 10.87
C THR A 5 -32.67 -14.00 11.97
N GLU A 6 -32.14 -14.87 12.82
CA GLU A 6 -30.87 -14.65 13.50
C GLU A 6 -29.76 -14.51 12.45
N GLN A 7 -29.48 -13.27 12.08
CA GLN A 7 -28.40 -12.90 11.20
C GLN A 7 -27.08 -13.14 11.93
N SER A 8 -26.52 -14.34 11.76
CA SER A 8 -25.18 -14.79 12.16
C SER A 8 -24.21 -13.64 12.54
N ASP A 9 -24.01 -13.47 13.84
CA ASP A 9 -23.03 -12.58 14.47
C ASP A 9 -21.62 -13.17 14.37
N GLN A 10 -21.15 -13.39 13.14
CA GLN A 10 -19.75 -13.70 12.89
C GLN A 10 -18.97 -12.40 12.97
N PRO A 11 -17.91 -12.30 13.80
CA PRO A 11 -17.16 -11.05 13.95
C PRO A 11 -16.49 -10.69 12.62
N ARG A 12 -17.14 -9.78 11.87
CA ARG A 12 -16.58 -9.21 10.64
C ARG A 12 -15.38 -8.36 11.02
N ARG A 13 -14.24 -8.66 10.42
CA ARG A 13 -13.03 -7.84 10.60
C ARG A 13 -13.33 -6.42 10.12
N PRO A 14 -13.08 -5.37 10.93
CA PRO A 14 -13.39 -4.01 10.56
C PRO A 14 -12.54 -3.56 9.37
N LEU A 15 -13.14 -2.83 8.43
CA LEU A 15 -12.45 -2.29 7.25
C LEU A 15 -11.44 -1.19 7.61
N LEU A 16 -11.76 -0.39 8.63
CA LEU A 16 -10.93 0.69 9.16
C LEU A 16 -10.95 0.63 10.68
N ARG A 17 -9.81 0.91 11.33
CA ARG A 17 -9.69 1.01 12.79
C ARG A 17 -8.95 2.28 13.16
N VAL A 18 -9.53 3.11 14.02
CA VAL A 18 -8.86 4.26 14.63
C VAL A 18 -7.95 3.72 15.75
N VAL A 19 -6.64 3.90 15.60
CA VAL A 19 -5.65 3.43 16.58
C VAL A 19 -5.33 4.53 17.61
N LYS A 20 -5.54 5.81 17.25
CA LYS A 20 -5.26 6.97 18.09
C LYS A 20 -6.14 8.16 17.67
N GLY A 21 -6.55 8.96 18.65
CA GLY A 21 -7.39 10.15 18.46
C GLY A 21 -8.89 9.82 18.56
N GLU A 22 -9.70 10.86 18.71
CA GLU A 22 -11.17 10.79 18.74
C GLU A 22 -11.71 11.66 17.59
N PRO A 23 -11.85 11.11 16.36
CA PRO A 23 -12.34 11.88 15.23
C PRO A 23 -13.82 12.22 15.42
N SER A 24 -14.25 13.37 14.91
CA SER A 24 -15.67 13.67 14.83
C SER A 24 -16.39 12.71 13.87
N ALA A 25 -17.71 12.62 13.98
CA ALA A 25 -18.52 11.80 13.07
C ALA A 25 -18.32 12.22 11.59
N GLU A 26 -18.19 13.52 11.35
CA GLU A 26 -17.94 14.12 10.04
C GLU A 26 -16.57 13.72 9.49
N GLU A 27 -15.53 13.75 10.33
CA GLU A 27 -14.17 13.36 9.92
C GLU A 27 -14.09 11.87 9.58
N LEU A 28 -14.74 11.02 10.39
CA LEU A 28 -14.79 9.59 10.14
C LEU A 28 -15.57 9.27 8.85
N ALA A 29 -16.67 9.97 8.61
CA ALA A 29 -17.45 9.85 7.37
C ALA A 29 -16.62 10.27 6.14
N ALA A 30 -15.91 11.40 6.23
CA ALA A 30 -15.05 11.88 5.16
C ALA A 30 -13.96 10.86 4.81
N LEU A 31 -13.28 10.29 5.82
CA LEU A 31 -12.27 9.26 5.60
C LEU A 31 -12.85 8.01 4.93
N THR A 32 -14.04 7.58 5.38
CA THR A 32 -14.74 6.41 4.81
C THR A 32 -15.07 6.64 3.33
N VAL A 33 -15.59 7.81 2.97
CA VAL A 33 -15.89 8.18 1.58
C VAL A 33 -14.63 8.15 0.71
N VAL A 34 -13.51 8.69 1.20
CA VAL A 34 -12.23 8.69 0.47
C VAL A 34 -11.75 7.25 0.22
N VAL A 35 -11.77 6.39 1.24
CA VAL A 35 -11.37 4.99 1.10
C VAL A 35 -12.27 4.25 0.12
N ALA A 36 -13.60 4.43 0.21
CA ALA A 36 -14.55 3.83 -0.72
C ALA A 36 -14.33 4.30 -2.17
N ALA A 37 -14.05 5.59 -2.38
CA ALA A 37 -13.75 6.16 -3.69
C ALA A 37 -12.44 5.59 -4.27
N LEU A 38 -11.40 5.42 -3.45
CA LEU A 38 -10.15 4.80 -3.86
C LEU A 38 -10.33 3.32 -4.20
N ALA A 39 -11.13 2.58 -3.43
CA ALA A 39 -11.43 1.17 -3.71
C ALA A 39 -12.27 1.00 -4.99
N SER A 40 -13.15 1.96 -5.28
CA SER A 40 -13.99 1.97 -6.48
C SER A 40 -13.24 2.35 -7.75
N ARG A 41 -12.05 2.98 -7.63
CA ARG A 41 -11.18 3.19 -8.79
C ARG A 41 -10.64 1.84 -9.25
N GLY A 42 -11.28 1.28 -10.27
CA GLY A 42 -10.85 0.07 -10.94
C GLY A 42 -9.35 0.10 -11.28
N ALA A 43 -8.72 -1.08 -11.30
CA ALA A 43 -7.28 -1.18 -11.44
C ALA A 43 -6.80 -0.43 -12.70
N PRO A 44 -5.88 0.55 -12.57
CA PRO A 44 -5.30 1.19 -13.74
C PRO A 44 -4.59 0.13 -14.58
N ARG A 45 -4.64 0.27 -15.91
CA ARG A 45 -3.91 -0.61 -16.84
C ARG A 45 -2.47 -0.73 -16.36
N ARG A 46 -2.09 -1.94 -15.92
CA ARG A 46 -0.72 -2.23 -15.46
C ARG A 46 0.23 -2.03 -16.64
N ARG A 47 0.96 -0.92 -16.64
CA ARG A 47 2.21 -0.84 -17.39
C ARG A 47 3.21 -1.78 -16.71
N PRO A 48 4.11 -2.43 -17.45
CA PRO A 48 5.23 -3.16 -16.85
C PRO A 48 5.91 -2.23 -15.84
N ARG A 49 5.93 -2.61 -14.57
CA ARG A 49 6.63 -1.83 -13.55
C ARG A 49 8.12 -1.97 -13.89
N PRO A 50 8.85 -0.87 -14.15
CA PRO A 50 10.30 -0.97 -14.25
C PRO A 50 10.80 -1.71 -13.00
N VAL A 51 11.68 -2.70 -13.17
CA VAL A 51 12.35 -3.28 -12.01
C VAL A 51 12.98 -2.12 -11.26
N GLY A 52 12.51 -1.86 -10.04
CA GLY A 52 13.11 -0.85 -9.20
C GLY A 52 14.60 -1.15 -9.08
N ALA A 53 15.43 -0.15 -8.83
CA ALA A 53 16.87 -0.37 -8.76
C ALA A 53 17.25 -1.55 -7.82
N TRP A 54 16.47 -1.76 -6.77
CA TRP A 54 16.53 -2.87 -5.80
C TRP A 54 16.22 -4.27 -6.35
N ALA A 55 15.39 -4.37 -7.39
CA ALA A 55 15.03 -5.62 -8.05
C ALA A 55 15.78 -5.81 -9.37
N SER A 56 16.84 -5.01 -9.62
CA SER A 56 17.62 -5.11 -10.83
C SER A 56 18.51 -6.36 -10.79
N PRO A 57 18.40 -7.29 -11.75
CA PRO A 57 19.28 -8.47 -11.81
C PRO A 57 20.77 -8.12 -11.85
N GLY A 58 21.11 -6.94 -12.38
CA GLY A 58 22.48 -6.41 -12.39
C GLY A 58 23.05 -6.07 -11.02
N ARG A 59 22.24 -6.13 -9.95
CA ARG A 59 22.67 -6.00 -8.56
C ARG A 59 22.73 -7.32 -7.79
N THR A 60 22.18 -8.40 -8.35
CA THR A 60 22.35 -9.76 -7.79
C THR A 60 23.83 -10.15 -7.70
N HIS A 61 24.67 -9.56 -8.55
CA HIS A 61 26.13 -9.67 -8.47
C HIS A 61 26.74 -8.32 -8.10
N ARG A 62 27.53 -8.29 -7.03
CA ARG A 62 28.25 -7.09 -6.60
C ARG A 62 29.26 -6.69 -7.68
N ARG A 63 29.02 -5.55 -8.33
CA ARG A 63 30.01 -4.93 -9.24
C ARG A 63 31.01 -4.10 -8.43
N PRO A 64 32.30 -4.05 -8.83
CA PRO A 64 33.27 -3.16 -8.22
C PRO A 64 32.82 -1.70 -8.35
N VAL A 65 32.94 -0.93 -7.26
CA VAL A 65 32.71 0.52 -7.27
C VAL A 65 33.75 1.15 -8.20
N GLN A 66 33.30 1.86 -9.23
CA GLN A 66 34.19 2.54 -10.17
C GLN A 66 34.58 3.91 -9.61
N ALA A 67 35.86 4.25 -9.67
CA ALA A 67 36.32 5.61 -9.41
C ALA A 67 36.00 6.49 -10.62
N GLY A 68 35.38 7.66 -10.39
CA GLY A 68 35.02 8.61 -11.44
C GLY A 68 33.63 9.23 -11.26
N PRO A 69 33.20 10.09 -12.20
CA PRO A 69 31.89 10.72 -12.16
C PRO A 69 30.78 9.66 -12.07
N GLY A 70 29.92 9.75 -11.05
CA GLY A 70 28.88 8.74 -10.80
C GLY A 70 29.25 7.66 -9.77
N GLY A 71 30.54 7.50 -9.43
CA GLY A 71 31.04 6.46 -8.53
C GLY A 71 30.56 6.59 -7.08
N TRP A 72 30.53 7.82 -6.57
CA TRP A 72 29.98 8.12 -5.23
C TRP A 72 28.46 7.94 -5.16
N GLN A 73 27.73 8.21 -6.24
CA GLN A 73 26.29 7.96 -6.29
C GLN A 73 25.96 6.46 -6.31
N ALA A 74 26.91 5.62 -6.73
CA ALA A 74 26.75 4.17 -6.72
C ALA A 74 27.00 3.55 -5.33
N SER A 75 27.79 4.18 -4.45
CA SER A 75 28.11 3.65 -3.12
C SER A 75 26.98 3.78 -2.10
N GLY A 76 26.19 4.86 -2.18
CA GLY A 76 25.03 5.10 -1.29
C GLY A 76 23.73 4.43 -1.76
N ARG A 77 23.76 3.73 -2.90
CA ARG A 77 22.58 3.01 -3.39
C ARG A 77 22.57 1.60 -2.78
N PRO A 78 21.48 1.22 -2.12
CA PRO A 78 21.39 -0.11 -1.52
C PRO A 78 21.34 -1.18 -2.63
N ALA A 79 21.88 -2.36 -2.30
CA ALA A 79 21.98 -3.51 -3.20
C ALA A 79 20.61 -3.95 -3.72
#